data_AF-A0A949I824-F1
#
_entry.id   AF-A0A949I824-F1
#
_cell.length_a   1.000
_cell.length_b   1.000
_cell.length_c   1.000
_cell.angle_alpha   90.00
_cell.angle_beta   90.00
_cell.angle_gamma   90.00
#
_symmetry.space_group_name_H-M   'P 1'
#
loop_
_entity.id
_entity.type
_entity.pdbx_description
1 polymer ?
#
loop_
_entity_poly.entity_id
_entity_poly.type
_entity_poly.pdbx_seq_one_letter_code
_entity_poly.pdbx_strand_id
1 'polypeptide(L)'
;AFRKLPTPLLTRALLEAVEYQQPRRAGTTRPKLRYAHQGGQNPPIVVVHGTSLDHITASYKRYLEGRFRQTFDLLGTPLRVELRSGKNPFARSEAN
;
A
#
# COMPACT_ATOMS: atom_id res chain seq x y z
N ALA A 1 -17.84 7.50 -8.65
CA ALA A 1 -18.76 6.38 -8.38
C ALA A 1 -18.30 5.64 -7.13
N PHE A 2 -19.23 5.16 -6.28
CA PHE A 2 -18.88 4.33 -5.11
C PHE A 2 -18.60 2.89 -5.56
N ARG A 3 -17.35 2.46 -5.52
CA ARG A 3 -16.94 1.08 -5.82
C ARG A 3 -16.58 0.37 -4.52
N LYS A 4 -17.11 -0.83 -4.31
CA LYS A 4 -16.64 -1.71 -3.24
C LYS A 4 -15.24 -2.20 -3.60
N LEU A 5 -14.32 -2.17 -2.63
CA LEU A 5 -12.95 -2.68 -2.80
C LEU A 5 -12.74 -3.87 -1.84
N PRO A 6 -13.14 -5.09 -2.23
CA PRO A 6 -13.01 -6.25 -1.34
C PRO A 6 -11.55 -6.51 -0.97
N THR A 7 -11.28 -6.71 0.31
CA THR A 7 -9.95 -7.00 0.86
C THR A 7 -9.22 -8.14 0.12
N PRO A 8 -9.87 -9.27 -0.24
CA PRO A 8 -9.17 -10.34 -0.98
C PRO A 8 -8.69 -9.89 -2.37
N LEU A 9 -9.50 -9.11 -3.08
CA LEU A 9 -9.13 -8.56 -4.39
C LEU A 9 -8.02 -7.51 -4.27
N LEU A 10 -8.11 -6.61 -3.29
CA LEU A 10 -7.05 -5.63 -3.02
C LEU A 10 -5.72 -6.31 -2.71
N THR A 11 -5.74 -7.37 -1.89
CA THR A 11 -4.53 -8.09 -1.53
C THR A 11 -3.95 -8.85 -2.72
N ARG A 12 -4.77 -9.50 -3.57
CA ARG A 12 -4.29 -10.13 -4.81
C ARG A 12 -3.65 -9.12 -5.75
N ALA A 13 -4.34 -8.00 -6.01
CA ALA A 13 -3.83 -6.93 -6.87
C ALA A 13 -2.51 -6.33 -6.36
N LEU A 14 -2.37 -6.20 -5.04
CA LEU A 14 -1.12 -5.77 -4.39
C LEU A 14 0.01 -6.76 -4.68
N LEU A 15 -0.22 -8.06 -4.45
CA LEU A 15 0.82 -9.07 -4.62
C LEU A 15 1.26 -9.17 -6.08
N GLU A 16 0.32 -9.16 -7.02
CA GLU A 16 0.61 -9.12 -8.47
C GLU A 16 1.41 -7.87 -8.85
N ALA A 17 1.07 -6.71 -8.31
CA ALA A 17 1.82 -5.47 -8.56
C ALA A 17 3.25 -5.53 -8.02
N VAL A 18 3.46 -6.14 -6.85
CA VAL A 18 4.78 -6.32 -6.24
C VAL A 18 5.62 -7.33 -7.01
N GLU A 19 4.99 -8.40 -7.51
CA GLU A 19 5.63 -9.40 -8.35
C GLU A 19 6.09 -8.80 -9.69
N TYR A 20 5.21 -8.04 -10.36
CA TYR A 20 5.55 -7.33 -11.59
C TYR A 20 6.66 -6.31 -11.40
N GLN A 21 6.59 -5.52 -10.32
CA GLN A 21 7.60 -4.52 -10.01
C GLN A 21 7.88 -4.49 -8.51
N GLN A 22 9.02 -5.03 -8.10
CA GLN A 22 9.40 -5.06 -6.69
C GLN A 22 9.78 -3.66 -6.16
N PRO A 23 9.45 -3.32 -4.90
CA PRO A 23 9.88 -2.07 -4.28
C PRO A 23 11.40 -2.06 -4.13
N ARG A 24 12.08 -0.93 -4.32
CA ARG A 24 13.54 -0.85 -4.16
C ARG A 24 13.99 -1.33 -2.78
N ARG A 25 15.19 -1.92 -2.70
CA ARG A 25 15.81 -2.27 -1.43
C ARG A 25 16.15 -1.00 -0.65
N ALA A 26 16.04 -1.08 0.68
CA ALA A 26 16.43 -0.03 1.61
C ALA A 26 17.47 -0.61 2.57
N GLY A 27 18.75 -0.28 2.32
CA GLY A 27 19.88 -0.92 2.98
C GLY A 27 19.91 -2.43 2.70
N THR A 28 20.00 -3.23 3.77
CA THR A 28 20.07 -4.70 3.71
C THR A 28 18.73 -5.37 3.46
N THR A 29 17.61 -4.68 3.69
CA THR A 29 16.26 -5.28 3.60
C THR A 29 15.43 -4.66 2.49
N ARG A 30 14.44 -5.41 2.00
CA ARG A 30 13.44 -4.88 1.05
C ARG A 30 12.11 -4.69 1.80
N PRO A 31 11.41 -3.57 1.62
CA PRO A 31 10.06 -3.41 2.13
C PRO A 31 9.16 -4.57 1.71
N LYS A 32 8.39 -5.12 2.65
CA LYS A 32 7.49 -6.26 2.40
C LYS A 32 6.06 -5.81 2.55
N LEU A 33 5.32 -5.72 1.44
CA LEU A 33 3.90 -5.40 1.41
C LEU A 33 3.12 -6.72 1.51
N ARG A 34 2.31 -6.89 2.57
CA ARG A 34 1.72 -8.18 2.95
C ARG A 34 0.25 -8.29 2.58
N TYR A 35 -0.54 -7.27 2.87
CA TYR A 35 -1.98 -7.24 2.57
C TYR A 35 -2.49 -5.81 2.43
N ALA A 36 -3.64 -5.66 1.79
CA ALA A 36 -4.29 -4.36 1.60
C ALA A 36 -5.78 -4.44 1.94
N HIS A 37 -6.32 -3.36 2.49
CA HIS A 37 -7.75 -3.23 2.76
C HIS A 37 -8.25 -1.81 2.41
N GLN A 38 -9.56 -1.67 2.28
CA GLN A 38 -10.19 -0.37 2.07
C GLN A 38 -10.24 0.41 3.38
N GLY A 39 -9.54 1.55 3.45
CA GLY A 39 -9.54 2.46 4.61
C GLY A 39 -10.56 3.59 4.51
N GLY A 40 -11.00 3.93 3.30
CA GLY A 40 -11.94 5.03 3.05
C GLY A 40 -12.64 4.89 1.70
N GLN A 41 -13.81 5.55 1.56
CA GLN A 41 -14.66 5.41 0.37
C GLN A 41 -14.65 6.64 -0.56
N ASN A 42 -14.58 7.87 -0.02
CA ASN A 42 -14.61 9.08 -0.83
C ASN A 42 -13.65 10.16 -0.29
N PRO A 43 -12.45 10.34 -0.90
CA PRO A 43 -11.92 9.53 -1.99
C PRO A 43 -11.57 8.09 -1.54
N PRO A 44 -11.53 7.09 -2.44
CA PRO A 44 -11.08 5.75 -2.10
C PRO A 44 -9.67 5.75 -1.50
N ILE A 45 -9.53 5.18 -0.30
CA ILE A 45 -8.24 4.99 0.38
C ILE A 45 -7.97 3.49 0.47
N VAL A 46 -6.82 3.06 -0.03
CA VAL A 46 -6.30 1.70 0.12
C VAL A 46 -5.17 1.73 1.14
N VAL A 47 -5.36 1.05 2.26
CA VAL A 47 -4.34 0.93 3.31
C VAL A 47 -3.57 -0.36 3.07
N VAL A 48 -2.27 -0.25 2.86
CA VAL A 48 -1.35 -1.37 2.68
C VAL A 48 -0.53 -1.58 3.95
N HIS A 49 -0.53 -2.82 4.43
CA HIS A 49 0.20 -3.24 5.61
C HIS A 49 1.42 -4.07 5.25
N GLY A 50 2.45 -3.96 6.09
CA GLY A 50 3.71 -4.60 5.80
C GLY A 50 4.80 -4.32 6.81
N THR A 51 6.03 -4.59 6.39
CA THR A 51 7.24 -4.38 7.18
C THR A 51 8.18 -3.45 6.41
N SER A 52 8.82 -2.53 7.13
CA SER A 52 9.78 -1.55 6.57
C SER A 52 9.16 -0.67 5.46
N LEU A 53 7.87 -0.32 5.59
CA LEU A 53 7.17 0.45 4.56
C LEU A 53 7.60 1.92 4.53
N ASP A 54 8.28 2.41 5.57
CA ASP A 54 8.78 3.79 5.68
C ASP A 54 9.83 4.11 4.59
N HIS A 55 10.42 3.08 4.00
CA HIS A 55 11.37 3.22 2.89
C HIS A 55 10.73 3.11 1.49
N ILE A 56 9.40 2.99 1.40
CA ILE A 56 8.71 3.03 0.11
C ILE A 56 8.75 4.46 -0.42
N THR A 57 9.28 4.61 -1.64
CA THR A 57 9.35 5.92 -2.29
C THR A 57 7.96 6.42 -2.70
N ALA A 58 7.79 7.73 -2.77
CA ALA A 58 6.56 8.33 -3.30
C ALA A 58 6.25 7.88 -4.74
N SER A 59 7.27 7.62 -5.56
CA SER A 59 7.09 7.07 -6.91
C SER A 59 6.50 5.67 -6.91
N TYR A 60 6.95 4.79 -6.00
CA TYR A 60 6.41 3.44 -5.88
C TYR A 60 5.00 3.45 -5.31
N LYS A 61 4.71 4.36 -4.38
CA LYS A 61 3.35 4.62 -3.91
C LYS A 61 2.39 5.01 -5.05
N ARG A 62 2.80 5.94 -5.93
CA ARG A 62 2.03 6.32 -7.13
C ARG A 62 1.85 5.16 -8.12
N TYR A 63 2.86 4.29 -8.25
CA TYR A 63 2.74 3.06 -9.03
C TYR A 63 1.62 2.16 -8.49
N LEU A 64 1.59 1.90 -7.18
CA LEU A 64 0.51 1.11 -6.55
C LEU A 64 -0.86 1.77 -6.72
N GLU A 65 -0.95 3.10 -6.57
CA GLU A 65 -2.19 3.85 -6.85
C GLU A 65 -2.68 3.66 -8.28
N GLY A 66 -1.76 3.63 -9.26
CA GLY A 66 -2.07 3.31 -10.65
C GLY A 66 -2.59 1.88 -10.83
N ARG A 67 -1.94 0.90 -10.21
CA ARG A 67 -2.36 -0.51 -10.27
C ARG A 67 -3.75 -0.72 -9.68
N PHE A 68 -4.02 -0.18 -8.49
CA PHE A 68 -5.36 -0.26 -7.90
C PHE A 68 -6.41 0.47 -8.74
N ARG A 69 -6.12 1.64 -9.30
CA ARG A 69 -7.08 2.33 -10.18
C ARG A 69 -7.44 1.49 -11.40
N GLN A 70 -6.46 0.83 -12.01
CA GLN A 70 -6.67 -0.07 -13.15
C GLN A 70 -7.50 -1.29 -12.74
N THR A 71 -7.15 -1.97 -11.64
CA THR A 71 -7.85 -3.19 -11.20
C THR A 71 -9.32 -2.96 -10.83
N PHE A 72 -9.68 -1.77 -10.33
CA PHE A 72 -11.03 -1.46 -9.86
C PHE A 72 -11.81 -0.52 -10.78
N ASP A 73 -11.33 -0.27 -12.00
CA ASP A 73 -11.95 0.61 -12.99
C ASP A 73 -12.27 2.02 -12.47
N LEU A 74 -11.38 2.57 -11.63
CA LEU A 74 -11.56 3.87 -10.98
C LEU A 74 -11.11 5.03 -11.88
N LEU A 75 -11.51 5.01 -13.15
CA LEU A 75 -11.21 6.07 -14.11
C LEU A 75 -11.78 7.41 -13.62
N GLY A 76 -10.95 8.44 -13.62
CA GLY A 76 -11.32 9.78 -13.16
C GLY A 76 -11.53 9.95 -11.66
N THR A 77 -11.44 8.87 -10.86
CA THR A 77 -11.55 8.96 -9.38
C THR A 77 -10.17 8.94 -8.74
N PRO A 78 -9.77 9.97 -7.96
CA PRO A 78 -8.51 9.94 -7.25
C PRO A 78 -8.51 8.82 -6.20
N LEU A 79 -7.51 7.94 -6.25
CA LEU A 79 -7.27 6.89 -5.26
C LEU A 79 -6.01 7.23 -4.48
N ARG A 80 -6.05 7.08 -3.16
CA ARG A 80 -4.91 7.28 -2.28
C ARG A 80 -4.46 5.95 -1.71
N VAL A 81 -3.15 5.73 -1.69
CA VAL A 81 -2.57 4.64 -0.89
C VAL A 81 -2.11 5.19 0.45
N GLU A 82 -2.31 4.43 1.53
CA GLU A 82 -1.70 4.67 2.82
C GLU A 82 -0.84 3.47 3.19
N LEU A 83 0.35 3.72 3.76
CA LEU A 83 1.26 2.67 4.18
C LEU A 83 1.24 2.60 5.70
N ARG A 84 0.97 1.41 6.25
CA ARG A 84 0.98 1.18 7.69
C ARG A 84 1.95 0.06 8.03
N SER A 85 3.12 0.44 8.54
CA SER A 85 4.05 -0.48 9.19
C SER A 85 3.47 -0.90 10.55
N GLY A 86 3.69 -2.16 10.95
CA GLY A 86 3.42 -2.58 12.32
C GLY A 86 4.32 -1.80 13.30
N LYS A 87 3.81 -1.49 14.50
CA LYS A 87 4.64 -0.95 15.58
C LYS A 87 5.75 -1.97 15.89
N ASN A 88 7.01 -1.52 15.87
CA ASN A 88 8.13 -2.33 16.36
C ASN A 88 8.15 -2.26 17.89
N PRO A 89 7.87 -3.35 18.63
CA PRO A 89 7.87 -3.34 20.09
C PRO A 89 9.27 -3.09 20.71
N PHE A 90 10.33 -3.17 19.91
CA PHE A 90 11.71 -2.91 20.32
C PHE A 90 12.23 -1.54 19.87
N ALA A 91 11.41 -0.74 19.18
CA ALA A 91 11.78 0.65 18.92
C ALA A 91 11.77 1.37 20.26
N ARG A 92 12.96 1.72 20.78
CA ARG A 92 13.13 2.45 22.03
C ARG A 92 12.25 3.70 21.96
N SER A 93 11.24 3.78 22.81
CA SER A 93 10.53 5.03 23.02
C SER A 93 11.51 5.96 23.71
N GLU A 94 12.10 6.90 22.99
CA GLU A 94 12.75 8.03 23.63
C GLU A 94 11.62 8.83 24.30
N ALA A 95 11.51 8.66 25.62
CA ALA A 95 10.71 9.52 26.46
C ALA A 95 11.38 10.90 26.43
N ASN A 96 10.60 11.91 26.03
CA ASN A 96 10.99 13.31 26.17
C ASN A 96 11.15 13.68 27.65
#